data_AF-A0A2N2BG09-F1
#
_entry.id   AF-A0A2N2BG09-F1
#
_cell.length_a   1.000
_cell.length_b   1.000
_cell.length_c   1.000
_cell.angle_alpha   90.00
_cell.angle_beta   90.00
_cell.angle_gamma   90.00
#
_symmetry.space_group_name_H-M   'P 1'
#
loop_
_entity.id
_entity.type
_entity.pdbx_description
1 polymer ?
#
loop_
_entity_poly.entity_id
_entity_poly.type
_entity_poly.pdbx_seq_one_letter_code
_entity_poly.pdbx_strand_id
1 'polypeptide(L)'
;MFEKSPTFWGLMVTTLVIIVIGIGLITNPINHVDLLDTDSIYLSEDHLSRVTSWSIINEGQKSTFGASTVPDFVEFIETLQVHKTEISKSRSGGRDTSNRIQMVFNGFYDESPMNIYFNFNSDYTEIWVDNDIKPSFSYKTSHPSVVKSFFDKHLSTASHSVKVVSADDLWQARIPYVGDNSGVSKLLNLMPIPSSLSHSSIQLYTKEDERGLEWLLDGAQNTSYDEAEIQQIAVLLFALIENLEDFYVTITSPSGEITKLQYDITWANQLLETDVKSYGQSVEKIQELINLSAHIR
;
A
#
# COMPACT_ATOMS: atom_id res chain seq x y z
N MET A 1 59.41 22.09 34.94
CA MET A 1 58.01 21.63 35.07
C MET A 1 57.19 22.88 35.35
N PHE A 2 56.52 23.45 34.34
CA PHE A 2 55.78 24.71 34.52
C PHE A 2 54.42 24.40 35.15
N GLU A 3 54.27 24.72 36.42
CA GLU A 3 53.01 24.61 37.14
C GLU A 3 52.07 25.71 36.63
N LYS A 4 51.01 25.31 35.91
CA LYS A 4 50.03 26.23 35.34
C LYS A 4 49.22 26.86 36.47
N SER A 5 48.97 28.17 36.38
CA SER A 5 48.24 28.90 37.42
C SER A 5 46.80 28.37 37.60
N PRO A 6 46.20 28.51 38.79
CA PRO A 6 44.81 28.09 39.04
C PRO A 6 43.81 28.68 38.04
N THR A 7 44.08 29.90 37.55
CA THR A 7 43.28 30.59 36.54
C THR A 7 43.30 29.87 35.18
N PHE A 8 44.43 29.26 34.80
CA PHE A 8 44.53 28.47 33.57
C PHE A 8 43.64 27.23 33.62
N TRP A 9 43.61 26.54 34.77
CA TRP A 9 42.73 25.39 34.99
C TRP A 9 41.26 25.79 34.99
N GLY A 10 40.92 26.92 35.61
CA GLY A 10 39.56 27.47 35.57
C GLY A 10 39.06 27.72 34.15
N LEU A 11 39.87 28.41 33.32
CA LEU A 11 39.54 28.67 31.91
C LEU A 11 39.37 27.40 31.08
N MET A 12 40.20 26.38 31.34
CA MET A 12 40.15 25.12 30.61
C MET A 12 38.87 24.35 30.95
N VAL A 13 38.48 24.30 32.23
CA VAL A 13 37.23 23.68 32.69
C VAL A 13 36.01 24.41 32.13
N THR A 14 35.98 25.75 32.17
CA THR A 14 34.86 26.53 31.61
C THR A 14 34.68 26.28 30.11
N THR A 15 35.78 26.23 29.36
CA THR A 15 35.73 25.94 27.92
C THR A 15 35.17 24.55 27.65
N LEU A 16 35.59 23.55 28.45
CA LEU A 16 35.11 22.18 28.34
C LEU A 16 33.62 22.06 28.65
N VAL A 17 33.13 22.77 29.67
CA VAL A 17 31.70 22.84 30.01
C VAL A 17 30.89 23.49 28.89
N ILE A 18 31.36 24.58 28.30
CA ILE A 18 30.68 25.24 27.17
C ILE A 18 30.59 24.31 25.96
N ILE A 19 31.67 23.57 25.65
CA ILE A 19 31.69 22.60 24.55
C ILE A 19 30.71 21.46 24.84
N VAL A 20 30.68 20.92 26.07
CA VAL A 20 29.77 19.83 26.45
C VAL A 20 28.31 20.28 26.40
N ILE A 21 27.98 21.49 26.87
CA ILE A 21 26.62 22.05 26.77
C ILE A 21 26.26 22.31 25.31
N GLY A 22 27.18 22.86 24.51
CA GLY A 22 26.98 23.10 23.08
C GLY A 22 26.70 21.82 22.31
N ILE A 23 27.49 20.76 22.54
CA ILE A 23 27.26 19.44 21.96
C ILE A 23 25.93 18.88 22.47
N GLY A 24 25.65 18.95 23.77
CA GLY A 24 24.41 18.47 24.37
C GLY A 24 23.16 19.16 23.82
N LEU A 25 23.23 20.44 23.46
CA LEU A 25 22.16 21.19 22.77
C LEU A 25 22.02 20.80 21.30
N ILE A 26 23.12 20.54 20.59
CA ILE A 26 23.11 20.08 19.20
C ILE A 26 22.54 18.66 19.09
N THR A 27 22.81 17.80 20.07
CA THR A 27 22.27 16.43 20.16
C THR A 27 20.91 16.36 20.87
N ASN A 28 20.26 17.50 21.15
CA ASN A 28 19.00 17.56 21.89
C ASN A 28 17.79 17.36 20.95
N PRO A 29 16.79 16.52 21.31
CA PRO A 29 15.51 16.42 20.60
C PRO A 29 14.72 17.74 20.45
N ILE A 30 15.15 18.86 21.04
CA ILE A 30 14.49 20.19 20.96
C ILE A 30 14.18 20.64 19.51
N ASN A 31 15.00 20.25 18.54
CA ASN A 31 14.85 20.72 17.16
C ASN A 31 13.94 19.85 16.29
N HIS A 32 13.42 18.75 16.83
CA HIS A 32 12.54 17.83 16.12
C HIS A 32 11.15 17.84 16.75
N VAL A 33 10.13 17.74 15.91
CA VAL A 33 8.72 17.63 16.31
C VAL A 33 8.03 16.63 15.40
N ASP A 34 6.92 16.08 15.86
CA ASP A 34 6.06 15.28 15.00
C ASP A 34 5.45 16.20 13.93
N LEU A 35 5.31 15.70 12.70
CA LEU A 35 4.85 16.49 11.56
C LEU A 35 3.50 17.17 11.85
N LEU A 36 2.60 16.44 12.50
CA LEU A 36 1.24 16.88 12.81
C LEU A 36 1.21 18.03 13.83
N ASP A 37 2.27 18.19 14.63
CA ASP A 37 2.40 19.26 15.62
C ASP A 37 2.95 20.57 15.05
N THR A 38 3.23 20.63 13.74
CA THR A 38 3.72 21.86 13.11
C THR A 38 2.61 22.89 12.90
N ASP A 39 2.92 24.17 13.17
CA ASP A 39 1.96 25.30 13.15
C ASP A 39 1.21 25.50 11.82
N SER A 40 1.69 24.89 10.72
CA SER A 40 1.14 25.09 9.38
C SER A 40 0.32 23.90 8.85
N ILE A 41 0.23 22.81 9.61
CA ILE A 41 -0.50 21.59 9.25
C ILE A 41 -1.77 21.53 10.09
N TYR A 42 -2.91 21.43 9.43
CA TYR A 42 -4.23 21.35 10.08
C TYR A 42 -4.80 19.94 9.91
N LEU A 43 -4.12 18.97 10.52
CA LEU A 43 -4.45 17.56 10.47
C LEU A 43 -4.24 16.95 11.87
N SER A 44 -5.18 16.15 12.36
CA SER A 44 -5.12 15.50 13.67
C SER A 44 -5.25 13.98 13.54
N GLU A 45 -4.92 13.25 14.61
CA GLU A 45 -5.13 11.80 14.71
C GLU A 45 -6.61 11.40 14.45
N ASP A 46 -7.57 12.20 14.94
CA ASP A 46 -9.00 11.98 14.66
C ASP A 46 -9.30 12.00 13.15
N HIS A 47 -8.66 12.90 12.39
CA HIS A 47 -8.80 12.94 10.95
C HIS A 47 -8.16 11.71 10.28
N LEU A 48 -7.03 11.23 10.80
CA LEU A 48 -6.35 10.03 10.30
C LEU A 48 -7.17 8.76 10.49
N SER A 49 -7.96 8.67 11.57
CA SER A 49 -8.87 7.53 11.82
C SER A 49 -9.97 7.37 10.75
N ARG A 50 -10.22 8.41 9.94
CA ARG A 50 -11.27 8.45 8.91
C ARG A 50 -10.76 8.14 7.50
N VAL A 51 -9.48 7.81 7.36
CA VAL A 51 -8.88 7.45 6.08
C VAL A 51 -9.50 6.16 5.56
N THR A 52 -10.03 6.22 4.34
CA THR A 52 -10.71 5.08 3.69
C THR A 52 -9.78 4.35 2.73
N SER A 53 -8.84 5.07 2.12
CA SER A 53 -7.78 4.52 1.29
C SER A 53 -6.61 5.49 1.21
N TRP A 54 -5.46 4.99 0.78
CA TRP A 54 -4.28 5.82 0.55
C TRP A 54 -3.53 5.35 -0.68
N SER A 55 -2.60 6.16 -1.18
CA SER A 55 -1.82 5.85 -2.36
C SER A 55 -0.42 6.43 -2.29
N ILE A 56 0.54 5.71 -2.84
CA ILE A 56 1.88 6.25 -3.12
C ILE A 56 1.92 6.69 -4.57
N ILE A 57 2.41 7.89 -4.81
CA ILE A 57 2.68 8.41 -6.15
C ILE A 57 4.18 8.69 -6.23
N ASN A 58 4.89 7.91 -7.03
CA ASN A 58 6.34 8.06 -7.24
C ASN A 58 6.59 8.29 -8.73
N GLU A 59 7.24 9.40 -9.07
CA GLU A 59 7.54 9.81 -10.45
C GLU A 59 6.33 9.77 -11.39
N GLY A 60 5.13 10.04 -10.85
CA GLY A 60 3.86 10.03 -11.59
C GLY A 60 3.14 8.69 -11.64
N GLN A 61 3.76 7.59 -11.20
CA GLN A 61 3.10 6.29 -11.05
C GLN A 61 2.37 6.22 -9.71
N LYS A 62 1.07 5.89 -9.74
CA LYS A 62 0.22 5.79 -8.55
C LYS A 62 -0.05 4.33 -8.20
N SER A 63 0.25 3.94 -6.97
CA SER A 63 -0.13 2.66 -6.37
C SER A 63 -1.13 2.93 -5.24
N THR A 64 -2.34 2.39 -5.36
CA THR A 64 -3.42 2.57 -4.37
C THR A 64 -3.48 1.36 -3.45
N PHE A 65 -3.68 1.60 -2.16
CA PHE A 65 -3.75 0.56 -1.14
C PHE A 65 -5.11 0.61 -0.43
N GLY A 66 -5.65 -0.58 -0.13
CA GLY A 66 -6.95 -0.75 0.51
C GLY A 66 -6.95 -0.44 2.01
N ALA A 67 -8.15 -0.44 2.60
CA ALA A 67 -8.39 -0.07 4.00
C ALA A 67 -7.56 -0.87 5.02
N SER A 68 -7.23 -2.14 4.72
CA SER A 68 -6.43 -3.02 5.58
C SER A 68 -5.01 -2.51 5.84
N THR A 69 -4.48 -1.67 4.95
CA THR A 69 -3.12 -1.09 5.05
C THR A 69 -3.12 0.34 5.61
N VAL A 70 -4.30 0.89 5.91
CA VAL A 70 -4.42 2.23 6.49
C VAL A 70 -3.70 2.34 7.84
N PRO A 71 -3.77 1.36 8.77
CA PRO A 71 -3.04 1.44 10.04
C PRO A 71 -1.53 1.61 9.88
N ASP A 72 -0.89 0.85 8.99
CA ASP A 72 0.55 0.98 8.67
C ASP A 72 0.92 2.40 8.22
N PHE A 73 0.08 2.99 7.38
CA PHE A 73 0.28 4.35 6.87
C PHE A 73 0.03 5.43 7.94
N VAL A 74 -1.03 5.27 8.75
CA VAL A 74 -1.37 6.21 9.83
C VAL A 74 -0.25 6.22 10.87
N GLU A 75 0.22 5.05 11.30
CA GLU A 75 1.36 4.93 12.22
C GLU A 75 2.62 5.63 11.66
N PHE A 76 2.88 5.48 10.36
CA PHE A 76 4.01 6.16 9.72
C PHE A 76 3.87 7.69 9.78
N ILE A 77 2.69 8.26 9.53
CA ILE A 77 2.48 9.71 9.58
C ILE A 77 2.52 10.25 11.00
N GLU A 78 1.92 9.54 11.96
CA GLU A 78 1.92 9.92 13.39
C GLU A 78 3.33 9.95 13.96
N THR A 79 4.20 9.03 13.52
CA THR A 79 5.59 8.93 13.98
C THR A 79 6.59 9.74 13.12
N LEU A 80 6.11 10.42 12.06
CA LEU A 80 6.99 11.13 11.15
C LEU A 80 7.51 12.44 11.77
N GLN A 81 8.81 12.45 12.07
CA GLN A 81 9.47 13.61 12.66
C GLN A 81 10.09 14.54 11.62
N VAL A 82 9.92 15.84 11.84
CA VAL A 82 10.54 16.92 11.06
C VAL A 82 11.31 17.88 11.96
N HIS A 83 12.19 18.67 11.35
CA HIS A 83 12.77 19.82 12.03
C HIS A 83 11.68 20.85 12.33
N LYS A 84 11.71 21.42 13.53
CA LYS A 84 10.73 22.40 14.00
C LYS A 84 10.65 23.66 13.13
N THR A 85 11.78 24.07 12.54
CA THR A 85 11.86 25.27 11.71
C THR A 85 11.60 24.92 10.24
N GLU A 86 10.68 25.64 9.62
CA GLU A 86 10.39 25.56 8.20
C GLU A 86 11.60 25.97 7.35
N ILE A 87 11.87 25.21 6.29
CA ILE A 87 12.89 25.54 5.30
C ILE A 87 12.36 26.45 4.19
N SER A 88 11.03 26.48 4.00
CA SER A 88 10.37 27.39 3.06
C SER A 88 8.97 27.74 3.51
N LYS A 89 8.63 29.03 3.41
CA LYS A 89 7.26 29.55 3.60
C LYS A 89 6.44 29.60 2.32
N SER A 90 7.02 29.20 1.18
CA SER A 90 6.30 29.19 -0.09
C SER A 90 5.17 28.16 -0.04
N ARG A 91 3.98 28.56 -0.50
CA ARG A 91 2.82 27.69 -0.67
C ARG A 91 2.49 27.44 -2.16
N SER A 92 3.41 27.80 -3.06
CA SER A 92 3.21 27.66 -4.51
C SER A 92 3.26 26.19 -4.96
N GLY A 93 2.58 25.89 -6.06
CA GLY A 93 2.61 24.56 -6.70
C GLY A 93 3.92 24.21 -7.43
N GLY A 94 4.91 25.10 -7.48
CA GLY A 94 6.23 24.83 -8.08
C GLY A 94 7.21 24.06 -7.17
N ARG A 95 6.74 23.53 -6.03
CA ARG A 95 7.55 22.70 -5.13
C ARG A 95 7.67 21.29 -5.69
N ASP A 96 8.74 20.59 -5.31
CA ASP A 96 8.95 19.20 -5.72
C ASP A 96 7.82 18.31 -5.19
N THR A 97 7.31 17.46 -6.08
CA THR A 97 6.21 16.50 -5.87
C THR A 97 6.56 15.13 -6.44
N SER A 98 7.85 14.85 -6.63
CA SER A 98 8.36 13.58 -7.17
C SER A 98 7.87 12.38 -6.38
N ASN A 99 7.69 12.55 -5.08
CA ASN A 99 7.24 11.54 -4.14
C ASN A 99 6.01 12.06 -3.39
N ARG A 100 4.88 11.36 -3.43
CA ARG A 100 3.67 11.76 -2.72
C ARG A 100 3.00 10.59 -2.04
N ILE A 101 2.41 10.86 -0.89
CA ILE A 101 1.40 10.00 -0.30
C ILE A 101 0.06 10.74 -0.37
N GLN A 102 -0.92 10.16 -1.06
CA GLN A 102 -2.29 10.66 -1.11
C GLN A 102 -3.15 9.90 -0.10
N MET A 103 -3.84 10.62 0.77
CA MET A 103 -4.93 10.08 1.57
C MET A 103 -6.27 10.43 0.95
N VAL A 104 -7.21 9.49 1.03
CA VAL A 104 -8.63 9.73 0.76
C VAL A 104 -9.40 9.45 2.04
N PHE A 105 -10.24 10.39 2.45
CA PHE A 105 -11.15 10.21 3.59
C PHE A 105 -12.52 10.80 3.27
N ASN A 106 -13.56 10.26 3.90
CA ASN A 106 -14.92 10.78 3.75
C ASN A 106 -15.00 12.16 4.42
N GLY A 107 -15.46 13.17 3.69
CA GLY A 107 -15.41 14.58 4.08
C GLY A 107 -16.09 14.89 5.42
N PHE A 108 -15.68 16.00 6.03
CA PHE A 108 -16.14 16.40 7.37
C PHE A 108 -17.59 16.90 7.41
N TYR A 109 -18.13 17.40 6.28
CA TYR A 109 -19.39 18.14 6.25
C TYR A 109 -20.45 17.55 5.33
N ASP A 110 -20.10 16.93 4.21
CA ASP A 110 -21.04 16.46 3.18
C ASP A 110 -20.75 15.03 2.69
N GLU A 111 -19.91 14.27 3.41
CA GLU A 111 -19.43 12.93 3.06
C GLU A 111 -18.62 12.83 1.75
N SER A 112 -18.41 13.94 1.02
CA SER A 112 -17.62 13.96 -0.21
C SER A 112 -16.17 13.59 0.09
N PRO A 113 -15.54 12.69 -0.69
CA PRO A 113 -14.16 12.29 -0.45
C PRO A 113 -13.21 13.50 -0.63
N MET A 114 -12.38 13.76 0.39
CA MET A 114 -11.35 14.79 0.35
C MET A 114 -9.97 14.15 0.25
N ASN A 115 -9.05 14.86 -0.40
CA ASN A 115 -7.67 14.42 -0.57
C ASN A 115 -6.74 15.26 0.30
N ILE A 116 -5.76 14.59 0.91
CA ILE A 116 -4.59 15.24 1.48
C ILE A 116 -3.35 14.58 0.89
N TYR A 117 -2.38 15.40 0.50
CA TYR A 117 -1.13 14.95 -0.09
C TYR A 117 0.05 15.29 0.83
N PHE A 118 0.81 14.28 1.24
CA PHE A 118 2.14 14.48 1.81
C PHE A 118 3.15 14.43 0.68
N ASN A 119 3.69 15.58 0.32
CA ASN A 119 4.64 15.72 -0.78
C ASN A 119 6.05 15.72 -0.23
N PHE A 120 6.88 14.84 -0.78
CA PHE A 120 8.29 14.75 -0.52
C PHE A 120 9.07 15.12 -1.79
N ASN A 121 10.22 15.77 -1.61
CA ASN A 121 11.13 15.98 -2.72
C ASN A 121 11.83 14.67 -3.13
N SER A 122 12.55 14.71 -4.24
CA SER A 122 13.22 13.54 -4.85
C SER A 122 14.17 12.77 -3.91
N ASP A 123 14.79 13.43 -2.93
CA ASP A 123 15.70 12.82 -1.95
C ASP A 123 15.11 12.62 -0.54
N TYR A 124 13.80 12.87 -0.38
CA TYR A 124 13.04 12.74 0.87
C TYR A 124 13.50 13.65 2.02
N THR A 125 14.35 14.65 1.75
CA THR A 125 14.85 15.58 2.78
C THR A 125 13.88 16.71 3.09
N GLU A 126 12.91 16.97 2.21
CA GLU A 126 11.86 17.97 2.38
C GLU A 126 10.47 17.32 2.34
N ILE A 127 9.58 17.79 3.20
CA ILE A 127 8.15 17.45 3.19
C ILE A 127 7.28 18.71 3.29
N TRP A 128 6.15 18.69 2.58
CA TRP A 128 5.04 19.62 2.77
C TRP A 128 3.70 18.94 2.51
N VAL A 129 2.65 19.42 3.17
CA VAL A 129 1.30 18.84 3.11
C VAL A 129 0.39 19.74 2.27
N ASP A 130 -0.32 19.14 1.32
CA ASP A 130 -1.37 19.79 0.52
C ASP A 130 -2.74 19.28 0.93
N ASN A 131 -3.69 20.18 1.11
CA ASN A 131 -5.09 19.85 1.39
C ASN A 131 -6.03 20.51 0.37
N ASP A 132 -5.52 20.92 -0.78
CA ASP A 132 -6.21 21.61 -1.88
C ASP A 132 -6.83 22.98 -1.50
N ILE A 133 -6.68 23.42 -0.25
CA ILE A 133 -7.22 24.70 0.26
C ILE A 133 -6.08 25.66 0.60
N LYS A 134 -5.16 25.20 1.46
CA LYS A 134 -4.05 25.99 1.96
C LYS A 134 -2.87 25.06 2.30
N PRO A 135 -2.01 24.77 1.31
CA PRO A 135 -0.83 23.91 1.50
C PRO A 135 0.06 24.42 2.64
N SER A 136 0.66 23.53 3.42
CA SER A 136 1.57 23.84 4.52
C SER A 136 2.87 24.51 4.05
N PHE A 137 3.69 24.94 5.00
CA PHE A 137 5.09 25.23 4.75
C PHE A 137 5.90 23.94 4.53
N SER A 138 7.13 24.10 4.04
CA SER A 138 8.06 22.99 3.85
C SER A 138 8.93 22.81 5.07
N TYR A 139 9.09 21.58 5.51
CA TYR A 139 9.93 21.19 6.64
C TYR A 139 11.01 20.21 6.21
N LYS A 140 12.12 20.22 6.93
CA LYS A 140 13.18 19.23 6.72
C LYS A 140 12.80 17.94 7.44
N THR A 141 12.77 16.83 6.72
CA THR A 141 12.57 15.49 7.28
C THR A 141 13.74 15.13 8.21
N SER A 142 13.46 14.62 9.41
CA SER A 142 14.51 14.26 10.37
C SER A 142 15.26 12.99 9.95
N HIS A 143 14.54 12.02 9.36
CA HIS A 143 15.08 10.73 8.93
C HIS A 143 14.68 10.40 7.47
N PRO A 144 15.29 11.04 6.45
CA PRO A 144 14.97 10.80 5.04
C PRO A 144 15.07 9.32 4.63
N SER A 145 16.00 8.56 5.21
CA SER A 145 16.15 7.13 4.96
C SER A 145 14.96 6.29 5.43
N VAL A 146 14.28 6.70 6.51
CA VAL A 146 13.06 6.03 7.00
C VAL A 146 11.92 6.27 6.04
N VAL A 147 11.75 7.51 5.56
CA VAL A 147 10.76 7.85 4.53
C VAL A 147 11.04 7.07 3.25
N LYS A 148 12.29 7.06 2.78
CA LYS A 148 12.67 6.26 1.61
C LYS A 148 12.36 4.78 1.81
N SER A 149 12.68 4.22 2.98
CA SER A 149 12.40 2.81 3.28
C SER A 149 10.91 2.51 3.32
N PHE A 150 10.08 3.44 3.77
CA PHE A 150 8.62 3.32 3.71
C PHE A 150 8.13 3.30 2.25
N PHE A 151 8.61 4.23 1.41
CA PHE A 151 8.32 4.21 -0.02
C PHE A 151 8.82 2.93 -0.68
N ASP A 152 10.07 2.52 -0.46
CA ASP A 152 10.63 1.28 -1.01
C ASP A 152 9.84 0.05 -0.55
N LYS A 153 9.47 -0.06 0.74
CA LYS A 153 8.62 -1.13 1.28
C LYS A 153 7.32 -1.17 0.49
N HIS A 154 6.58 -0.08 0.44
CA HIS A 154 5.25 -0.08 -0.17
C HIS A 154 5.26 -0.07 -1.70
N LEU A 155 6.33 0.41 -2.36
CA LEU A 155 6.52 0.28 -3.80
C LEU A 155 7.00 -1.12 -4.20
N SER A 156 7.83 -1.78 -3.37
CA SER A 156 8.22 -3.18 -3.58
C SER A 156 7.08 -4.14 -3.26
N THR A 157 6.29 -3.84 -2.22
CA THR A 157 4.99 -4.45 -1.94
C THR A 157 4.04 -4.15 -3.09
N ALA A 158 3.89 -2.94 -3.62
CA ALA A 158 3.09 -2.69 -4.83
C ALA A 158 3.61 -3.43 -6.07
N SER A 159 4.92 -3.65 -6.17
CA SER A 159 5.55 -4.49 -7.20
C SER A 159 5.29 -6.00 -6.99
N HIS A 160 4.81 -6.42 -5.80
CA HIS A 160 4.44 -7.80 -5.46
C HIS A 160 2.95 -8.00 -5.10
N SER A 161 2.19 -6.93 -4.92
CA SER A 161 0.79 -6.88 -4.50
C SER A 161 0.18 -5.57 -5.00
N VAL A 162 0.04 -5.50 -6.31
CA VAL A 162 -1.12 -5.09 -7.11
C VAL A 162 -0.57 -5.20 -8.52
N LYS A 163 -0.67 -6.40 -9.12
CA LYS A 163 -0.83 -6.43 -10.56
C LYS A 163 -2.12 -5.68 -10.81
N VAL A 164 -2.05 -4.45 -11.29
CA VAL A 164 -3.21 -3.83 -11.93
C VAL A 164 -3.56 -4.81 -13.04
N VAL A 165 -4.63 -5.55 -12.81
CA VAL A 165 -5.05 -6.61 -13.72
C VAL A 165 -5.45 -5.93 -15.01
N SER A 166 -4.59 -6.03 -16.02
CA SER A 166 -4.86 -5.47 -17.34
C SER A 166 -5.91 -6.34 -18.02
N ALA A 167 -7.04 -5.74 -18.40
CA ALA A 167 -8.08 -6.44 -19.14
C ALA A 167 -7.55 -7.01 -20.47
N ASP A 168 -6.61 -6.31 -21.12
CA ASP A 168 -5.92 -6.79 -22.31
C ASP A 168 -5.05 -8.03 -22.01
N ASP A 169 -4.26 -7.99 -20.93
CA ASP A 169 -3.40 -9.13 -20.58
C ASP A 169 -4.23 -10.36 -20.22
N LEU A 170 -5.33 -10.18 -19.48
CA LEU A 170 -6.28 -11.25 -19.19
C LEU A 170 -6.96 -11.77 -20.47
N TRP A 171 -7.41 -10.87 -21.34
CA TRP A 171 -8.04 -11.23 -22.61
C TRP A 171 -7.15 -12.12 -23.47
N GLN A 172 -5.85 -11.80 -23.53
CA GLN A 172 -4.86 -12.60 -24.26
C GLN A 172 -4.50 -13.91 -23.55
N ALA A 173 -4.62 -13.96 -22.22
CA ALA A 173 -4.29 -15.12 -21.41
C ALA A 173 -5.44 -16.12 -21.22
N ARG A 174 -6.63 -15.85 -21.77
CA ARG A 174 -7.77 -16.78 -21.71
C ARG A 174 -7.42 -18.13 -22.32
N ILE A 175 -8.05 -19.15 -21.76
CA ILE A 175 -7.83 -20.53 -22.18
C ILE A 175 -9.17 -21.26 -22.34
N PRO A 176 -9.30 -22.11 -23.38
CA PRO A 176 -10.53 -22.86 -23.61
C PRO A 176 -10.70 -24.05 -22.66
N TYR A 177 -9.60 -24.56 -22.09
CA TYR A 177 -9.59 -25.83 -21.36
C TYR A 177 -8.73 -25.75 -20.09
N VAL A 178 -9.33 -26.03 -18.92
CA VAL A 178 -8.64 -26.03 -17.61
C VAL A 178 -7.48 -27.03 -17.54
N GLY A 179 -7.46 -28.07 -18.37
CA GLY A 179 -6.33 -29.01 -18.44
C GLY A 179 -5.06 -28.47 -19.10
N ASP A 180 -5.09 -27.25 -19.66
CA ASP A 180 -3.86 -26.57 -20.10
C ASP A 180 -3.09 -26.04 -18.88
N ASN A 181 -2.30 -26.91 -18.26
CA ASN A 181 -1.50 -26.57 -17.08
C ASN A 181 -0.60 -25.34 -17.27
N SER A 182 -0.01 -25.19 -18.47
CA SER A 182 0.84 -24.04 -18.76
C SER A 182 0.01 -22.76 -18.91
N GLY A 183 -1.13 -22.85 -19.58
CA GLY A 183 -2.08 -21.75 -19.73
C GLY A 183 -2.64 -21.30 -18.39
N VAL A 184 -3.11 -22.23 -17.56
CA VAL A 184 -3.62 -21.96 -16.20
C VAL A 184 -2.56 -21.28 -15.36
N SER A 185 -1.32 -21.80 -15.34
CA SER A 185 -0.23 -21.20 -14.57
C SER A 185 0.06 -19.76 -15.01
N LYS A 186 0.07 -19.50 -16.33
CA LYS A 186 0.26 -18.14 -16.87
C LYS A 186 -0.87 -17.20 -16.46
N LEU A 187 -2.11 -17.68 -16.52
CA LEU A 187 -3.29 -16.91 -16.13
C LEU A 187 -3.28 -16.59 -14.63
N LEU A 188 -2.99 -17.57 -13.76
CA LEU A 188 -2.92 -17.38 -12.32
C LEU A 188 -1.80 -16.43 -11.90
N ASN A 189 -0.68 -16.41 -12.63
CA ASN A 189 0.36 -15.42 -12.42
C ASN A 189 -0.15 -13.99 -12.65
N LEU A 190 -1.20 -13.77 -13.44
CA LEU A 190 -1.79 -12.44 -13.67
C LEU A 190 -2.81 -12.04 -12.61
N MET A 191 -3.29 -12.99 -11.80
CA MET A 191 -4.36 -12.73 -10.83
C MET A 191 -3.86 -11.90 -9.63
N PRO A 192 -4.71 -11.03 -9.06
CA PRO A 192 -4.36 -10.18 -7.94
C PRO A 192 -4.46 -10.96 -6.62
N ILE A 193 -3.42 -11.72 -6.28
CA ILE A 193 -3.37 -12.48 -5.02
C ILE A 193 -3.37 -11.49 -3.83
N PRO A 194 -4.16 -11.75 -2.76
CA PRO A 194 -4.08 -10.99 -1.51
C PRO A 194 -2.66 -10.88 -0.99
N SER A 195 -2.25 -9.69 -0.54
CA SER A 195 -0.86 -9.42 -0.12
C SER A 195 -0.36 -10.31 1.03
N SER A 196 -1.27 -10.88 1.82
CA SER A 196 -0.97 -11.80 2.93
C SER A 196 -0.81 -13.26 2.50
N LEU A 197 -1.03 -13.56 1.21
CA LEU A 197 -0.95 -14.89 0.61
C LEU A 197 0.13 -14.94 -0.47
N SER A 198 0.68 -16.13 -0.69
CA SER A 198 1.68 -16.37 -1.72
C SER A 198 1.36 -17.63 -2.52
N HIS A 199 1.66 -17.60 -3.82
CA HIS A 199 1.46 -18.75 -4.70
C HIS A 199 2.35 -19.91 -4.29
N SER A 200 1.75 -21.09 -4.02
CA SER A 200 2.48 -22.32 -3.71
C SER A 200 2.50 -23.26 -4.91
N SER A 201 1.32 -23.76 -5.31
CA SER A 201 1.17 -24.68 -6.45
C SER A 201 -0.27 -24.72 -6.95
N ILE A 202 -0.52 -25.53 -7.98
CA ILE A 202 -1.85 -25.71 -8.58
C ILE A 202 -2.14 -27.19 -8.79
N GLN A 203 -3.41 -27.54 -8.72
CA GLN A 203 -3.91 -28.87 -9.02
C GLN A 203 -5.12 -28.76 -9.96
N LEU A 204 -5.12 -29.58 -11.01
CA LEU A 204 -6.17 -29.58 -12.03
C LEU A 204 -7.02 -30.84 -11.90
N TYR A 205 -8.33 -30.65 -11.78
CA TYR A 205 -9.32 -31.72 -11.76
C TYR A 205 -9.92 -31.86 -13.17
N THR A 206 -9.40 -32.83 -13.91
CA THR A 206 -9.70 -33.04 -15.34
C THR A 206 -10.02 -34.49 -15.67
N LYS A 207 -10.21 -35.34 -14.66
CA LYS A 207 -10.57 -36.73 -14.87
C LYS A 207 -12.04 -36.81 -15.26
N GLU A 208 -12.34 -37.60 -16.27
CA GLU A 208 -13.72 -37.84 -16.71
C GLU A 208 -14.44 -36.51 -17.06
N ASP A 209 -15.50 -36.19 -16.34
CA ASP A 209 -16.30 -34.98 -16.48
C ASP A 209 -15.86 -33.82 -15.58
N GLU A 210 -14.89 -34.02 -14.67
CA GLU A 210 -14.41 -32.95 -13.78
C GLU A 210 -13.81 -31.78 -14.57
N ARG A 211 -14.16 -30.56 -14.17
CA ARG A 211 -13.63 -29.31 -14.74
C ARG A 211 -13.22 -28.33 -13.64
N GLY A 212 -12.32 -28.79 -12.78
CA GLY A 212 -11.91 -28.06 -11.59
C GLY A 212 -10.47 -27.55 -11.61
N LEU A 213 -10.25 -26.47 -10.86
CA LEU A 213 -8.95 -25.91 -10.54
C LEU A 213 -8.83 -25.72 -9.03
N GLU A 214 -7.76 -26.23 -8.42
CA GLU A 214 -7.38 -25.88 -7.05
C GLU A 214 -6.10 -25.06 -7.04
N TRP A 215 -6.18 -23.92 -6.36
CA TRP A 215 -5.05 -23.04 -6.12
C TRP A 215 -4.56 -23.22 -4.68
N LEU A 216 -3.33 -23.72 -4.53
CA LEU A 216 -2.68 -23.88 -3.24
C LEU A 216 -1.86 -22.62 -2.94
N LEU A 217 -2.16 -21.99 -1.81
CA LEU A 217 -1.56 -20.75 -1.34
C LEU A 217 -0.94 -20.94 0.05
N ASP A 218 0.17 -20.25 0.29
CA ASP A 218 0.83 -20.19 1.59
C ASP A 218 0.54 -18.83 2.25
N GLY A 219 0.03 -18.86 3.49
CA GLY A 219 -0.29 -17.65 4.27
C GLY A 219 0.88 -17.15 5.12
N ALA A 220 0.89 -15.85 5.43
CA ALA A 220 1.84 -15.23 6.35
C ALA A 220 1.49 -15.45 7.85
N GLN A 221 2.39 -15.09 8.77
CA GLN A 221 2.08 -15.11 10.21
C GLN A 221 0.93 -14.15 10.52
N ASN A 222 -0.10 -14.60 11.26
CA ASN A 222 -1.35 -13.86 11.50
C ASN A 222 -2.07 -13.45 10.21
N THR A 223 -2.18 -14.37 9.23
CA THR A 223 -2.88 -14.09 7.97
C THR A 223 -4.32 -13.66 8.25
N SER A 224 -4.63 -12.42 7.90
CA SER A 224 -5.99 -11.98 7.60
C SER A 224 -6.01 -11.64 6.12
N TYR A 225 -6.95 -12.23 5.39
CA TYR A 225 -7.23 -11.91 4.00
C TYR A 225 -8.72 -11.64 3.88
N ASP A 226 -9.10 -10.77 2.95
CA ASP A 226 -10.50 -10.54 2.65
C ASP A 226 -10.98 -11.64 1.70
N GLU A 227 -11.99 -12.41 2.10
CA GLU A 227 -12.55 -13.44 1.23
C GLU A 227 -13.10 -12.84 -0.07
N ALA A 228 -13.54 -11.58 -0.05
CA ALA A 228 -13.99 -10.87 -1.25
C ALA A 228 -12.89 -10.77 -2.33
N GLU A 229 -11.61 -10.66 -1.95
CA GLU A 229 -10.49 -10.67 -2.90
C GLU A 229 -10.36 -12.03 -3.59
N ILE A 230 -10.60 -13.13 -2.85
CA ILE A 230 -10.61 -14.49 -3.43
C ILE A 230 -11.83 -14.70 -4.32
N GLN A 231 -12.99 -14.17 -3.93
CA GLN A 231 -14.21 -14.21 -4.74
C GLN A 231 -14.04 -13.45 -6.06
N GLN A 232 -13.36 -12.30 -6.04
CA GLN A 232 -12.99 -11.56 -7.24
C GLN A 232 -12.11 -12.40 -8.18
N ILE A 233 -11.10 -13.10 -7.65
CA ILE A 233 -10.29 -14.03 -8.43
C ILE A 233 -11.16 -15.14 -9.04
N ALA A 234 -12.07 -15.72 -8.26
CA ALA A 234 -12.94 -16.80 -8.70
C ALA A 234 -13.80 -16.39 -9.91
N VAL A 235 -14.48 -15.25 -9.85
CA VAL A 235 -15.32 -14.78 -10.98
C VAL A 235 -14.50 -14.48 -12.23
N LEU A 236 -13.28 -13.94 -12.07
CA LEU A 236 -12.35 -13.73 -13.20
C LEU A 236 -11.95 -15.07 -13.83
N LEU A 237 -11.57 -16.06 -13.01
CA LEU A 237 -11.17 -17.38 -13.52
C LEU A 237 -12.32 -18.08 -14.25
N PHE A 238 -13.54 -18.01 -13.72
CA PHE A 238 -14.71 -18.54 -14.42
C PHE A 238 -14.91 -17.86 -15.77
N ALA A 239 -14.81 -16.54 -15.87
CA ALA A 239 -14.93 -15.82 -17.13
C ALA A 239 -13.82 -16.15 -18.14
N LEU A 240 -12.60 -16.44 -17.67
CA LEU A 240 -11.41 -16.52 -18.52
C LEU A 240 -11.00 -17.95 -18.91
N ILE A 241 -11.49 -18.96 -18.18
CA ILE A 241 -11.29 -20.37 -18.49
C ILE A 241 -12.62 -20.94 -18.97
N GLU A 242 -12.77 -21.14 -20.28
CA GLU A 242 -14.07 -21.37 -20.93
C GLU A 242 -14.84 -22.53 -20.28
N ASN A 243 -14.18 -23.67 -20.04
CA ASN A 243 -14.83 -24.86 -19.51
C ASN A 243 -14.69 -25.05 -17.99
N LEU A 244 -14.18 -24.07 -17.22
CA LEU A 244 -14.06 -24.20 -15.76
C LEU A 244 -15.43 -24.20 -15.10
N GLU A 245 -15.67 -25.18 -14.22
CA GLU A 245 -16.92 -25.35 -13.46
C GLU A 245 -16.71 -25.23 -11.95
N ASP A 246 -15.56 -25.68 -11.43
CA ASP A 246 -15.23 -25.65 -10.00
C ASP A 246 -13.88 -24.96 -9.74
N PHE A 247 -13.84 -24.11 -8.71
CA PHE A 247 -12.63 -23.46 -8.24
C PHE A 247 -12.47 -23.64 -6.74
N TYR A 248 -11.31 -24.15 -6.33
CA TYR A 248 -10.94 -24.39 -4.95
C TYR A 248 -9.73 -23.55 -4.58
N VAL A 249 -9.69 -23.07 -3.34
CA VAL A 249 -8.50 -22.44 -2.77
C VAL A 249 -8.17 -23.15 -1.47
N THR A 250 -6.93 -23.66 -1.37
CA THR A 250 -6.40 -24.25 -0.15
C THR A 250 -5.28 -23.35 0.37
N ILE A 251 -5.49 -22.77 1.55
CA ILE A 251 -4.54 -21.87 2.21
C ILE A 251 -3.91 -22.61 3.38
N THR A 252 -2.58 -22.71 3.37
CA THR A 252 -1.81 -23.31 4.46
C THR A 252 -1.11 -22.21 5.26
N SER A 253 -1.42 -22.11 6.55
CA SER A 253 -0.77 -21.15 7.44
C SER A 253 0.62 -21.64 7.86
N PRO A 254 1.49 -20.77 8.40
CA PRO A 254 2.80 -21.19 8.92
C PRO A 254 2.72 -22.16 10.10
N SER A 255 1.58 -22.22 10.81
CA SER A 255 1.34 -23.20 11.88
C SER A 255 0.87 -24.55 11.35
N GLY A 256 0.65 -24.68 10.04
CA GLY A 256 0.14 -25.89 9.39
C GLY A 256 -1.39 -26.01 9.42
N GLU A 257 -2.10 -24.96 9.80
CA GLU A 257 -3.56 -24.91 9.71
C GLU A 257 -3.98 -24.77 8.24
N ILE A 258 -5.05 -25.47 7.86
CA ILE A 258 -5.54 -25.51 6.48
C ILE A 258 -6.93 -24.89 6.42
N THR A 259 -7.09 -23.88 5.59
CA THR A 259 -8.39 -23.29 5.22
C THR A 259 -8.71 -23.67 3.78
N LYS A 260 -9.96 -24.10 3.53
CA LYS A 260 -10.44 -24.44 2.19
C LYS A 260 -11.65 -23.60 1.81
N LEU A 261 -11.60 -23.01 0.62
CA LEU A 261 -12.68 -22.27 0.00
C LEU A 261 -13.08 -22.98 -1.30
N GLN A 262 -14.36 -22.94 -1.63
CA GLN A 262 -14.90 -23.53 -2.85
C GLN A 262 -15.90 -22.59 -3.48
N TYR A 263 -15.77 -22.41 -4.78
CA TYR A 263 -16.67 -21.64 -5.63
C TYR A 263 -17.00 -22.50 -6.84
N ASP A 264 -18.24 -22.43 -7.30
CA ASP A 264 -18.66 -23.06 -8.55
C ASP A 264 -19.24 -22.02 -9.50
N ILE A 265 -19.43 -22.41 -10.76
CA ILE A 265 -19.99 -21.52 -11.79
C ILE A 265 -21.43 -21.06 -11.46
N THR A 266 -22.19 -21.84 -10.68
CA THR A 266 -23.55 -21.47 -10.28
C THR A 266 -23.52 -20.32 -9.28
N TRP A 267 -22.62 -20.38 -8.31
CA TRP A 267 -22.36 -19.29 -7.37
C TRP A 267 -21.96 -18.00 -8.11
N ALA A 268 -21.04 -18.08 -9.08
CA ALA A 268 -20.60 -16.91 -9.83
C ALA A 268 -21.75 -16.27 -10.63
N ASN A 269 -22.60 -17.10 -11.26
CA ASN A 269 -23.75 -16.62 -12.01
C ASN A 269 -24.82 -15.98 -11.10
N GLN A 270 -25.01 -16.52 -9.90
CA GLN A 270 -25.92 -15.95 -8.90
C GLN A 270 -25.39 -14.62 -8.36
N LEU A 271 -24.10 -14.53 -8.08
CA LEU A 271 -23.46 -13.32 -7.57
C LEU A 271 -23.56 -12.15 -8.57
N LEU A 272 -23.42 -12.42 -9.86
CA LEU A 272 -23.45 -11.41 -10.91
C LEU A 272 -24.83 -11.21 -11.56
N GLU A 273 -25.83 -12.01 -11.14
CA GLU A 273 -27.16 -12.07 -11.75
C GLU A 273 -27.14 -12.28 -13.28
N THR A 274 -26.09 -12.90 -13.81
CA THR A 274 -25.85 -13.08 -15.24
C THR A 274 -24.86 -14.23 -15.48
N ASP A 275 -24.73 -14.67 -16.73
CA ASP A 275 -23.71 -15.66 -17.09
C ASP A 275 -22.30 -15.06 -17.01
N VAL A 276 -21.50 -15.51 -16.05
CA VAL A 276 -20.12 -15.06 -15.82
C VAL A 276 -19.23 -15.26 -17.05
N LYS A 277 -19.51 -16.28 -17.88
CA LYS A 277 -18.75 -16.55 -19.11
C LYS A 277 -18.93 -15.46 -20.16
N SER A 278 -20.04 -14.72 -20.11
CA SER A 278 -20.29 -13.60 -21.02
C SER A 278 -19.24 -12.48 -20.86
N TYR A 279 -18.64 -12.34 -19.67
CA TYR A 279 -17.60 -11.36 -19.43
C TYR A 279 -16.28 -11.69 -20.14
N GLY A 280 -16.05 -12.97 -20.44
CA GLY A 280 -14.89 -13.42 -21.20
C GLY A 280 -14.97 -13.20 -22.70
N GLN A 281 -15.95 -12.43 -23.22
CA GLN A 281 -16.21 -12.29 -24.66
C GLN A 281 -15.63 -11.02 -25.32
N SER A 282 -15.21 -10.02 -24.55
CA SER A 282 -14.39 -8.91 -25.06
C SER A 282 -13.48 -8.32 -23.97
N VAL A 283 -12.49 -7.51 -24.36
CA VAL A 283 -11.63 -6.77 -23.41
C VAL A 283 -12.49 -5.83 -22.54
N GLU A 284 -13.46 -5.15 -23.14
CA GLU A 284 -14.36 -4.22 -22.44
C GLU A 284 -15.22 -4.95 -21.39
N LYS A 285 -15.66 -6.16 -21.71
CA LYS A 285 -16.43 -7.00 -20.79
C LYS A 285 -15.57 -7.53 -19.64
N ILE A 286 -14.31 -7.88 -19.88
CA ILE A 286 -13.37 -8.20 -18.79
C ILE A 286 -13.16 -6.97 -17.90
N GLN A 287 -12.99 -5.78 -18.48
CA GLN A 287 -12.85 -4.54 -17.71
C GLN A 287 -14.09 -4.23 -16.86
N GLU A 288 -15.28 -4.45 -17.43
CA GLU A 288 -16.55 -4.36 -16.69
C GLU A 288 -16.56 -5.30 -15.49
N LEU A 289 -16.15 -6.57 -15.67
CA LEU A 289 -16.07 -7.54 -14.59
C LEU A 289 -15.05 -7.15 -13.50
N ILE A 290 -13.87 -6.63 -13.87
CA ILE A 290 -12.88 -6.13 -12.91
C ILE A 290 -13.49 -5.02 -12.05
N ASN A 291 -14.23 -4.09 -12.67
CA ASN A 291 -14.86 -2.98 -11.96
C ASN A 291 -16.01 -3.44 -11.04
N LEU A 292 -16.82 -4.40 -11.48
CA LEU A 292 -17.92 -4.96 -10.69
C LEU A 292 -17.40 -5.78 -9.51
N SER A 293 -16.43 -6.65 -9.76
CA SER A 293 -15.87 -7.54 -8.73
C SER A 293 -15.13 -6.81 -7.63
N ALA A 294 -14.56 -5.62 -7.91
CA ALA A 294 -13.97 -4.75 -6.89
C ALA A 294 -14.96 -4.23 -5.84
N HIS A 295 -16.27 -4.42 -6.04
CA HIS A 295 -17.34 -3.98 -5.13
C HIS A 295 -18.09 -5.15 -4.48
N ILE A 296 -17.66 -6.40 -4.67
CA ILE A 296 -18.21 -7.55 -3.94
C ILE A 296 -17.90 -7.34 -2.46
N ARG A 297 -18.94 -7.26 -1.62
CA ARG A 297 -18.88 -7.13 -0.16
C ARG A 297 -19.76 -8.17 0.49
#